data_AF-A0A946DVD5-F1
#
_entry.id   AF-A0A946DVD5-F1
#
_cell.length_a   1.000
_cell.length_b   1.000
_cell.length_c   1.000
_cell.angle_alpha   90.00
_cell.angle_beta   90.00
_cell.angle_gamma   90.00
#
_symmetry.space_group_name_H-M   'P 1'
#
loop_
_entity.id
_entity.type
_entity.pdbx_description
1 polymer ?
#
loop_
_entity_poly.entity_id
_entity_poly.type
_entity_poly.pdbx_seq_one_letter_code
_entity_poly.pdbx_strand_id
1 'polypeptide(L)'
;MNRPALTDEQERALDEQGGIVEGESFVILRTDVFRELLGFDTDDELRQQLQIGFDQADRGQLVDWDPQRIKAEGRRRLQQRSHA
;
A
#
# COMPACT_ATOMS: atom_id res chain seq x y z
N MET A 1 17.64 -5.04 8.90
CA MET A 1 16.49 -4.22 9.35
C MET A 1 15.92 -4.86 10.60
N ASN A 2 15.85 -4.13 11.70
CA ASN A 2 15.21 -4.62 12.94
C ASN A 2 13.70 -4.45 12.75
N ARG A 3 12.98 -5.54 12.46
CA ARG A 3 11.52 -5.48 12.34
C ARG A 3 10.97 -5.43 13.77
N PRO A 4 10.28 -4.35 14.19
CA PRO A 4 9.67 -4.34 15.51
C PRO A 4 8.68 -5.50 15.61
N ALA A 5 8.82 -6.32 16.64
CA ALA A 5 7.86 -7.37 16.94
C ALA A 5 6.55 -6.72 17.41
N LEU A 6 5.42 -7.29 16.99
CA LEU A 6 4.12 -6.91 17.53
C LEU A 6 4.01 -7.40 18.97
N THR A 7 3.22 -6.71 19.78
CA THR A 7 2.84 -7.23 21.10
C THR A 7 1.75 -8.29 20.95
N ASP A 8 1.62 -9.19 21.92
CA ASP A 8 0.55 -10.21 21.95
C ASP A 8 -0.85 -9.57 21.83
N GLU A 9 -1.03 -8.39 22.40
CA GLU A 9 -2.28 -7.62 22.29
C GLU A 9 -2.56 -7.20 20.84
N GLN A 10 -1.54 -6.71 20.13
CA GLN A 10 -1.67 -6.32 18.73
C GLN A 10 -1.91 -7.52 17.82
N GLU A 11 -1.22 -8.64 18.06
CA GLU A 11 -1.44 -9.87 17.29
C GLU A 11 -2.87 -10.38 17.45
N ARG A 12 -3.36 -10.45 18.69
CA ARG A 12 -4.74 -10.86 18.99
C ARG A 12 -5.77 -9.90 18.40
N ALA A 13 -5.54 -8.59 18.49
CA ALA A 13 -6.45 -7.61 17.89
C ALA A 13 -6.52 -7.77 16.36
N LEU A 14 -5.40 -8.09 15.71
CA LEU A 14 -5.38 -8.41 14.28
C LEU A 14 -6.14 -9.70 13.97
N ASP A 15 -6.03 -10.75 14.79
CA ASP A 15 -6.83 -11.97 14.58
C ASP A 15 -8.33 -11.69 14.71
N GLU A 16 -8.74 -10.93 15.72
CA GLU A 16 -10.15 -10.63 16.00
C GLU A 16 -10.80 -9.72 14.96
N GLN A 17 -10.03 -8.81 14.35
CA GLN A 17 -10.51 -7.81 13.39
C GLN A 17 -10.20 -8.18 11.92
N GLY A 18 -9.89 -9.44 11.62
CA GLY A 18 -9.65 -9.89 10.24
C GLY A 18 -8.39 -9.27 9.60
N GLY A 19 -7.39 -8.98 10.42
CA GLY A 19 -6.06 -8.55 10.00
C GLY A 19 -5.90 -7.04 9.78
N ILE A 20 -6.86 -6.22 10.20
CA ILE A 20 -6.79 -4.75 10.15
C ILE A 20 -7.17 -4.16 11.51
N VAL A 21 -6.34 -3.28 12.05
CA VAL A 21 -6.65 -2.49 13.26
C VAL A 21 -6.33 -1.02 12.99
N GLU A 22 -7.29 -0.14 13.25
CA GLU A 22 -7.15 1.31 13.10
C GLU A 22 -7.08 1.99 14.47
N GLY A 23 -6.07 2.84 14.65
CA GLY A 23 -6.00 3.82 15.73
C GLY A 23 -6.21 5.23 15.18
N GLU A 24 -6.24 6.23 16.06
CA GLU A 24 -6.57 7.62 15.68
C GLU A 24 -5.65 8.21 14.58
N SER A 25 -4.41 7.74 14.48
CA SER A 25 -3.42 8.25 13.53
C SER A 25 -2.61 7.16 12.81
N PHE A 26 -2.97 5.89 13.00
CA PHE A 26 -2.21 4.77 12.42
C PHE A 26 -3.13 3.60 12.08
N VAL A 27 -2.68 2.77 11.15
CA VAL A 27 -3.31 1.49 10.82
C VAL A 27 -2.25 0.40 10.90
N ILE A 28 -2.59 -0.71 11.55
CA ILE A 28 -1.80 -1.95 11.58
C ILE A 28 -2.51 -2.95 10.67
N LEU A 29 -1.78 -3.50 9.70
CA LEU A 29 -2.31 -4.47 8.74
C LEU A 29 -1.43 -5.71 8.71
N ARG A 30 -2.04 -6.88 8.58
CA ARG A 30 -1.31 -8.08 8.16
C ARG A 30 -0.89 -7.95 6.70
N THR A 31 0.25 -8.55 6.38
CA THR A 31 0.86 -8.42 5.05
C THR A 31 0.05 -9.14 3.97
N ASP A 32 -0.62 -10.24 4.31
CA ASP A 32 -1.58 -10.94 3.46
C ASP A 32 -2.81 -10.06 3.18
N VAL A 33 -3.42 -9.46 4.20
CA VAL A 33 -4.58 -8.57 4.04
C VAL A 33 -4.25 -7.30 3.24
N PHE A 34 -3.04 -6.76 3.42
CA PHE A 34 -2.57 -5.63 2.61
C PHE A 34 -2.52 -5.97 1.11
N ARG A 35 -2.14 -7.20 0.75
CA ARG A 35 -2.07 -7.64 -0.65
C ARG A 35 -3.46 -7.76 -1.27
N GLU A 36 -4.39 -8.35 -0.53
CA GLU A 36 -5.80 -8.44 -0.92
C GLU A 36 -6.42 -7.04 -1.13
N LEU A 37 -6.17 -6.10 -0.21
CA LEU A 37 -6.66 -4.72 -0.33
C LEU A 37 -6.14 -4.00 -1.57
N LEU A 38 -4.94 -4.35 -2.04
CA LEU A 38 -4.37 -3.79 -3.26
C LEU A 38 -4.83 -4.52 -4.54
N GLY A 39 -5.63 -5.57 -4.42
CA GLY A 39 -6.10 -6.38 -5.54
C GLY A 39 -5.01 -7.24 -6.16
N PHE A 40 -4.02 -7.66 -5.35
CA PHE A 40 -2.98 -8.60 -5.77
C PHE A 40 -3.21 -9.94 -5.06
N ASP A 41 -3.99 -10.82 -5.69
CA ASP A 41 -4.36 -12.11 -5.10
C ASP A 41 -3.19 -13.09 -5.11
N THR A 42 -2.21 -12.89 -6.02
CA THR A 42 -1.01 -13.73 -6.11
C THR A 42 0.29 -12.94 -6.25
N ASP A 43 1.40 -13.55 -5.80
CA ASP A 43 2.76 -13.01 -6.01
C ASP A 43 3.09 -12.80 -7.49
N ASP A 44 2.54 -13.64 -8.37
CA ASP A 44 2.80 -13.58 -9.81
C ASP A 44 2.09 -12.40 -10.48
N GLU A 45 0.87 -12.08 -10.07
CA GLU A 45 0.17 -10.86 -10.52
C GLU A 45 0.91 -9.60 -10.08
N LEU A 46 1.34 -9.55 -8.82
CA LEU A 46 2.15 -8.43 -8.33
C LEU A 46 3.46 -8.30 -9.10
N ARG A 47 4.16 -9.42 -9.36
CA ARG A 47 5.38 -9.43 -10.17
C ARG A 47 5.11 -8.92 -11.59
N GLN A 48 4.04 -9.36 -12.22
CA GLN A 48 3.68 -8.92 -13.58
C GLN A 48 3.42 -7.41 -13.64
N GLN A 49 2.71 -6.86 -12.65
CA GLN A 49 2.43 -5.43 -12.57
C GLN A 49 3.71 -4.61 -12.31
N LEU A 50 4.60 -5.09 -11.44
CA LEU A 50 5.89 -4.45 -11.18
C LEU A 50 6.85 -4.56 -12.37
N GLN A 51 6.79 -5.65 -13.15
CA GLN A 51 7.66 -5.87 -14.30
C GLN A 51 7.57 -4.74 -15.32
N ILE A 52 6.37 -4.17 -15.52
CA ILE A 52 6.18 -3.01 -16.40
C ILE A 52 7.05 -1.83 -15.95
N GLY A 53 7.09 -1.57 -14.64
CA GLY A 53 7.91 -0.50 -14.06
C GLY A 53 9.41 -0.79 -14.17
N PHE A 54 9.82 -2.04 -13.96
CA PHE A 54 11.22 -2.46 -14.14
C PHE A 54 11.66 -2.33 -15.60
N ASP A 55 10.84 -2.79 -16.54
CA ASP A 55 11.13 -2.67 -17.98
C ASP A 55 11.22 -1.20 -18.42
N GLN A 56 10.40 -0.31 -17.85
CA GLN A 56 10.50 1.14 -18.10
C GLN A 56 11.79 1.71 -17.54
N ALA A 57 12.18 1.32 -16.31
CA ALA A 57 13.43 1.74 -15.71
C ALA A 57 14.66 1.28 -16.52
N ASP A 58 14.67 0.04 -16.99
CA ASP A 58 15.74 -0.52 -17.82
C ASP A 58 15.88 0.22 -19.16
N ARG A 59 14.78 0.75 -19.70
CA ARG A 59 14.77 1.63 -20.88
C ARG A 59 15.10 3.09 -20.58
N GLY A 60 15.42 3.44 -19.33
CA GLY A 60 15.67 4.82 -18.91
C GLY A 60 14.42 5.71 -18.87
N GLN A 61 13.21 5.12 -18.91
CA GLN A 61 11.93 5.82 -18.84
C GLN A 61 11.53 6.09 -17.38
N LEU A 62 12.42 6.75 -16.65
CA LEU A 62 12.20 7.12 -15.26
C LEU A 62 11.52 8.48 -15.18
N VAL A 63 10.71 8.66 -14.15
CA VAL A 63 10.13 9.95 -13.78
C VAL A 63 10.75 10.43 -12.48
N ASP A 64 10.92 11.75 -12.35
CA ASP A 64 11.37 12.32 -11.08
C ASP A 64 10.36 12.02 -9.98
N TRP A 65 10.84 11.35 -8.93
CA TRP A 65 10.04 11.06 -7.76
C TRP A 65 9.86 12.32 -6.92
N ASP A 66 8.71 12.97 -7.08
CA ASP A 66 8.28 14.12 -6.27
C ASP A 66 7.08 13.73 -5.38
N PRO A 67 7.33 13.35 -4.11
CA PRO A 67 6.27 12.97 -3.18
C PRO A 67 5.22 14.07 -2.95
N GLN A 68 5.62 15.34 -3.01
CA GLN A 68 4.71 16.45 -2.73
C GLN A 68 3.72 16.62 -3.89
N ARG A 69 4.23 16.57 -5.12
CA ARG A 69 3.40 16.59 -6.33
C ARG A 69 2.44 15.40 -6.38
N ILE A 70 2.92 14.20 -6.07
CA ILE A 70 2.08 12.98 -6.08
C ILE A 70 0.93 13.11 -5.05
N LYS A 71 1.23 13.55 -3.82
CA LYS A 71 0.21 13.76 -2.79
C LYS A 71 -0.79 14.86 -3.15
N ALA A 72 -0.33 15.95 -3.76
CA ALA A 72 -1.21 17.03 -4.20
C ALA A 72 -2.20 16.57 -5.27
N GLU A 73 -1.71 15.81 -6.26
CA GLU A 73 -2.55 15.26 -7.34
C GLU A 73 -3.56 14.22 -6.82
N GLY A 74 -3.15 13.34 -5.90
CA GLY A 74 -4.06 12.39 -5.25
C GLY A 74 -5.22 13.09 -4.52
N ARG A 75 -4.91 14.16 -3.77
CA ARG A 75 -5.93 14.99 -3.10
C ARG A 75 -6.90 15.65 -4.09
N ARG A 76 -6.39 16.19 -5.21
CA ARG A 76 -7.23 16.77 -6.26
C ARG A 76 -8.22 15.73 -6.83
N ARG A 77 -7.76 14.52 -7.13
CA ARG A 77 -8.60 13.44 -7.69
C ARG A 77 -9.69 12.99 -6.72
N LEU A 78 -9.38 12.91 -5.42
CA LEU A 78 -10.38 12.61 -4.39
C LEU A 78 -11.45 13.70 -4.29
N GLN A 79 -11.06 14.97 -4.35
CA GLN A 79 -12.01 16.09 -4.36
C GLN A 79 -12.93 16.06 -5.58
N GLN A 80 -12.41 15.72 -6.76
CA GLN A 80 -13.20 15.60 -7.99
C GLN A 80 -14.21 14.44 -7.94
N ARG A 81 -13.83 13.29 -7.37
CA ARG A 81 -14.74 12.14 -7.19
C ARG A 81 -15.83 12.39 -6.14
N SER A 82 -15.60 13.30 -5.20
CA SER A 82 -16.59 13.67 -4.18
C SER A 82 -17.65 14.67 -4.65
N HIS A 83 -17.45 15.29 -5.82
CA HIS A 83 -18.37 16.28 -6.42
C HIS A 83 -19.08 15.76 -7.68
N ALA A 84 -18.91 14.48 -8.00
CA ALA A 84 -19.58 13.76 -9.08
C ALA A 84 -20.62 12.80 -8.47
#